data_AF-A0A1Q7J4U5-F1
#
_entry.id   AF-A0A1Q7J4U5-F1
#
_cell.length_a   1.000
_cell.length_b   1.000
_cell.length_c   1.000
_cell.angle_alpha   90.00
_cell.angle_beta   90.00
_cell.angle_gamma   90.00
#
_symmetry.space_group_name_H-M   'P 1'
#
loop_
_entity.id
_entity.type
_entity.pdbx_description
1 polymer ?
#
loop_
_entity_poly.entity_id
_entity_poly.type
_entity_poly.pdbx_seq_one_letter_code
_entity_poly.pdbx_strand_id
1 'polypeptide(L)'
;MAHTLSRTPAQFSLFHAKELVPTAEHGQVPRDLPPWLGDFVREAVRETETLRQNGAEQAAAARTALLTKLAAASRAWLEAELETGEAAREHGVCAETIRRAVRDGRIPDRRANPNDRIRLHRRDLLKLAAATRGSYDASADAQSIAQLRRKL
;
A
#
# COMPACT_ATOMS: atom_id res chain seq x y z
N MET A 1 -33.38 8.05 -56.78
CA MET A 1 -31.99 8.56 -56.82
C MET A 1 -31.94 9.72 -55.83
N ALA A 2 -31.15 9.79 -54.75
CA ALA A 2 -30.04 8.98 -54.25
C ALA A 2 -30.06 9.01 -52.69
N HIS A 3 -29.41 8.00 -52.09
CA HIS A 3 -29.28 7.71 -50.65
C HIS A 3 -28.28 8.62 -49.91
N THR A 4 -28.23 8.43 -48.57
CA THR A 4 -27.14 8.67 -47.59
C THR A 4 -27.07 10.07 -46.93
N LEU A 5 -26.82 10.25 -45.63
CA LEU A 5 -26.57 9.38 -44.45
C LEU A 5 -26.86 10.23 -43.19
N SER A 6 -27.86 9.89 -42.37
CA SER A 6 -28.00 10.49 -41.04
C SER A 6 -27.13 9.69 -40.06
N ARG A 7 -26.06 10.31 -39.58
CA ARG A 7 -25.05 9.69 -38.72
C ARG A 7 -25.54 9.71 -37.28
N THR A 8 -26.09 8.58 -36.82
CA THR A 8 -26.37 8.29 -35.41
C THR A 8 -25.07 8.31 -34.60
N PRO A 9 -24.93 9.09 -33.52
CA PRO A 9 -23.94 8.77 -32.51
C PRO A 9 -24.52 7.67 -31.61
N ALA A 10 -23.88 6.51 -31.70
CA ALA A 10 -24.17 5.32 -30.93
C ALA A 10 -24.18 5.59 -29.42
N GLN A 11 -25.09 4.89 -28.75
CA GLN A 11 -25.09 4.64 -27.31
C GLN A 11 -23.69 4.28 -26.82
N PHE A 12 -23.06 5.16 -26.05
CA PHE A 12 -21.99 4.78 -25.15
C PHE A 12 -22.59 4.35 -23.80
N SER A 13 -23.17 3.15 -23.78
CA SER A 13 -23.42 2.42 -22.54
C SER A 13 -22.12 1.78 -22.10
N LEU A 14 -21.40 2.43 -21.18
CA LEU A 14 -20.14 1.90 -20.65
C LEU A 14 -19.96 2.20 -19.16
N PHE A 15 -21.02 2.07 -18.37
CA PHE A 15 -20.90 1.88 -16.92
C PHE A 15 -22.03 0.96 -16.42
N HIS A 16 -21.91 -0.34 -16.70
CA HIS A 16 -22.35 -1.33 -15.72
C HIS A 16 -21.28 -1.39 -14.63
N ALA A 17 -21.23 -0.33 -13.81
CA ALA A 17 -20.64 -0.46 -12.50
C ALA A 17 -21.58 -1.41 -11.74
N LYS A 18 -21.19 -2.67 -11.60
CA LYS A 18 -21.74 -3.53 -10.55
C LYS A 18 -21.70 -2.68 -9.28
N GLU A 19 -22.87 -2.35 -8.76
CA GLU A 19 -23.02 -1.73 -7.45
C GLU A 19 -22.32 -2.66 -6.45
N LEU A 20 -21.08 -2.31 -6.14
CA LEU A 20 -20.43 -2.77 -4.93
C LEU A 20 -21.22 -2.11 -3.82
N VAL A 21 -22.22 -2.82 -3.31
CA VAL A 21 -22.85 -2.54 -2.03
C VAL A 21 -21.70 -2.31 -1.04
N PRO A 22 -21.48 -1.07 -0.56
CA PRO A 22 -20.43 -0.83 0.41
C PRO A 22 -20.96 -1.36 1.72
N THR A 23 -20.58 -2.58 2.07
CA THR A 23 -20.70 -3.08 3.43
C THR A 23 -20.09 -2.03 4.35
N ALA A 24 -20.84 -1.62 5.37
CA ALA A 24 -20.54 -0.52 6.26
C ALA A 24 -19.27 -0.75 7.11
N GLU A 25 -18.11 -0.69 6.46
CA GLU A 25 -16.80 -0.46 7.07
C GLU A 25 -16.52 1.05 7.03
N HIS A 26 -17.49 1.85 7.48
CA HIS A 26 -17.33 3.30 7.54
C HIS A 26 -16.29 3.64 8.61
N GLY A 27 -15.08 3.97 8.17
CA GLY A 27 -14.10 4.68 9.00
C GLY A 27 -13.16 3.82 9.85
N GLN A 28 -13.06 2.50 9.63
CA GLN A 28 -11.99 1.73 10.27
C GLN A 28 -10.65 2.04 9.61
N VAL A 29 -9.94 3.01 10.19
CA VAL A 29 -8.53 3.32 9.90
C VAL A 29 -7.73 2.02 10.06
N PRO A 30 -7.13 1.46 8.99
CA PRO A 30 -6.32 0.27 9.12
C PRO A 30 -5.22 0.49 10.16
N ARG A 31 -5.09 -0.44 11.12
CA ARG A 31 -4.13 -0.34 12.23
C ARG A 31 -2.68 -0.26 11.77
N ASP A 32 -2.41 -0.81 10.58
CA ASP A 32 -1.07 -0.90 10.00
C ASP A 32 -0.69 0.32 9.15
N LEU A 33 -1.49 1.39 9.15
CA LEU A 33 -1.13 2.62 8.46
C LEU A 33 0.02 3.34 9.16
N PRO A 34 0.88 4.05 8.39
CA PRO A 34 1.79 5.03 8.95
C PRO A 34 1.04 6.02 9.88
N PRO A 35 1.62 6.42 11.03
CA PRO A 35 0.94 7.26 12.01
C PRO A 35 0.32 8.52 11.40
N TRP A 36 1.09 9.24 10.56
CA TRP A 36 0.64 10.46 9.89
C TRP A 36 -0.60 10.26 9.01
N LEU A 37 -0.70 9.10 8.32
CA LEU A 37 -1.83 8.80 7.45
C LEU A 37 -3.05 8.37 8.27
N GLY A 38 -2.81 7.65 9.37
CA GLY A 38 -3.86 7.33 10.34
C GLY A 38 -4.45 8.59 10.98
N ASP A 39 -3.61 9.56 11.34
CA ASP A 39 -4.02 10.86 11.87
C ASP A 39 -4.83 11.66 10.85
N PHE A 40 -4.33 11.75 9.61
CA PHE A 40 -5.04 12.40 8.51
C PHE A 40 -6.44 11.82 8.28
N VAL A 41 -6.58 10.49 8.21
CA VAL A 41 -7.89 9.87 8.00
C VAL A 41 -8.82 10.12 9.18
N ARG A 42 -8.33 10.07 10.43
CA ARG A 42 -9.13 10.37 11.63
C ARG A 42 -9.64 11.81 11.62
N GLU A 43 -8.78 12.76 11.32
CA GLU A 43 -9.13 14.18 11.23
C GLU A 43 -10.15 14.41 10.10
N ALA A 44 -9.89 13.85 8.92
CA ALA A 44 -10.79 13.98 7.78
C ALA A 44 -12.19 13.38 8.05
N VAL A 45 -12.28 12.29 8.82
CA VAL A 45 -13.57 11.72 9.26
C VAL A 45 -14.30 12.69 10.20
N ARG A 46 -13.59 13.32 11.16
CA ARG A 46 -14.20 14.32 12.07
C ARG A 46 -14.73 15.53 11.31
N GLU A 47 -13.95 16.07 10.37
CA GLU A 47 -14.40 17.20 9.56
C GLU A 47 -15.59 16.81 8.65
N THR A 48 -15.62 15.58 8.16
CA THR A 48 -16.76 15.07 7.38
C THR A 48 -18.04 15.01 8.23
N GLU A 49 -17.92 14.64 9.50
CA GLU A 49 -19.03 14.68 10.44
C GLU A 49 -19.49 16.12 10.73
N THR A 50 -18.57 17.08 10.84
CA THR A 50 -18.93 18.51 10.93
C THR A 50 -19.70 18.99 9.70
N LEU A 51 -19.32 18.56 8.49
CA LEU A 51 -20.10 18.87 7.27
C LEU A 51 -21.52 18.32 7.34
N ARG A 52 -21.69 17.10 7.86
CA ARG A 52 -23.00 16.47 8.06
C ARG A 52 -23.85 17.27 9.04
N GLN A 53 -23.28 17.63 10.18
CA GLN A 53 -23.97 18.43 11.22
C GLN A 53 -24.39 19.81 10.72
N ASN A 54 -23.65 20.38 9.77
CA ASN A 54 -23.98 21.66 9.13
C ASN A 54 -24.98 21.52 7.96
N GLY A 55 -25.57 20.33 7.76
CA GLY A 55 -26.56 20.07 6.71
C GLY A 55 -25.98 19.87 5.30
N ALA A 56 -24.65 19.78 5.16
CA ALA A 56 -23.97 19.58 3.88
C ALA A 56 -23.84 18.09 3.51
N GLU A 57 -24.96 17.36 3.52
CA GLU A 57 -25.00 15.90 3.36
C GLU A 57 -24.34 15.41 2.07
N GLN A 58 -24.56 16.10 0.94
CA GLN A 58 -23.97 15.70 -0.34
C GLN A 58 -22.43 15.85 -0.33
N ALA A 59 -21.91 16.90 0.29
CA ALA A 59 -20.47 17.11 0.44
C ALA A 59 -19.86 16.07 1.40
N ALA A 60 -20.55 15.78 2.51
CA ALA A 60 -20.14 14.76 3.46
C ALA A 60 -20.11 13.36 2.81
N ALA A 61 -21.11 13.02 1.98
CA ALA A 61 -21.16 11.77 1.24
C ALA A 61 -20.01 11.65 0.23
N ALA A 62 -19.75 12.69 -0.56
CA ALA A 62 -18.64 12.71 -1.53
C ALA A 62 -17.29 12.54 -0.83
N ARG A 63 -17.07 13.24 0.29
CA ARG A 63 -15.84 13.13 1.09
C ARG A 63 -15.68 11.74 1.69
N THR A 64 -16.77 11.16 2.21
CA THR A 64 -16.78 9.77 2.73
C THR A 64 -16.36 8.78 1.63
N ALA A 65 -16.90 8.91 0.42
CA ALA A 65 -16.54 8.04 -0.70
C ALA A 65 -15.05 8.14 -1.07
N LEU A 66 -14.47 9.34 -1.02
CA LEU A 66 -13.02 9.54 -1.24
C LEU A 66 -12.17 8.92 -0.13
N LEU A 67 -12.56 9.08 1.14
CA LEU A 67 -11.84 8.48 2.27
C LEU A 67 -11.85 6.95 2.21
N THR A 68 -12.97 6.34 1.80
CA THR A 68 -13.06 4.90 1.58
C THR A 68 -12.10 4.44 0.48
N LYS A 69 -12.03 5.16 -0.64
CA LYS A 69 -11.09 4.86 -1.73
C LYS A 69 -9.64 4.98 -1.28
N LEU A 70 -9.32 6.02 -0.51
CA LEU A 70 -7.99 6.22 0.05
C LEU A 70 -7.60 5.07 1.00
N ALA A 71 -8.50 4.67 1.90
CA ALA A 71 -8.25 3.57 2.82
C ALA A 71 -8.01 2.24 2.07
N ALA A 72 -8.81 1.95 1.04
CA ALA A 72 -8.63 0.77 0.20
C ALA A 72 -7.30 0.80 -0.56
N ALA A 73 -6.96 1.94 -1.19
CA ALA A 73 -5.69 2.11 -1.89
C ALA A 73 -4.48 1.98 -0.95
N SER A 74 -4.60 2.52 0.27
CA SER A 74 -3.54 2.41 1.28
C SER A 74 -3.33 0.98 1.75
N ARG A 75 -4.43 0.22 1.98
CA ARG A 75 -4.34 -1.22 2.30
C ARG A 75 -3.66 -1.99 1.17
N ALA A 76 -4.11 -1.80 -0.07
CA ALA A 76 -3.52 -2.45 -1.24
C ALA A 76 -2.03 -2.12 -1.42
N TRP A 77 -1.65 -0.86 -1.19
CA TRP A 77 -0.26 -0.43 -1.26
C TRP A 77 0.60 -1.05 -0.13
N LEU A 78 0.03 -1.23 1.07
CA LEU A 78 0.73 -1.87 2.20
C LEU A 78 0.87 -3.39 2.03
N GLU A 79 -0.11 -4.03 1.39
CA GLU A 79 -0.16 -5.47 1.14
C GLU A 79 0.56 -5.88 -0.15
N ALA A 80 0.95 -4.93 -0.99
CA ALA A 80 1.73 -5.22 -2.18
C ALA A 80 3.00 -6.02 -1.84
N GLU A 81 3.16 -7.14 -2.52
CA GLU A 81 4.34 -7.98 -2.42
C GLU A 81 5.51 -7.35 -3.17
N LEU A 82 6.64 -7.27 -2.50
CA LEU A 82 7.90 -6.75 -3.00
C LEU A 82 8.95 -7.84 -2.99
N GLU A 83 9.79 -7.83 -4.02
CA GLU A 83 11.06 -8.58 -3.99
C GLU A 83 12.11 -7.82 -3.16
N THR A 84 13.13 -8.52 -2.67
CA THR A 84 14.20 -7.92 -1.86
C THR A 84 14.86 -6.70 -2.50
N GLY A 85 15.04 -6.69 -3.83
CA GLY A 85 15.61 -5.54 -4.55
C GLY A 85 14.67 -4.34 -4.66
N GLU A 86 13.35 -4.56 -4.68
CA GLU A 86 12.35 -3.49 -4.66
C GLU A 86 12.26 -2.88 -3.26
N ALA A 87 12.15 -3.73 -2.24
CA ALA A 87 12.19 -3.32 -0.83
C ALA A 87 13.44 -2.49 -0.50
N ALA A 88 14.61 -2.92 -0.99
CA ALA A 88 15.87 -2.22 -0.83
C ALA A 88 15.85 -0.80 -1.42
N ARG A 89 15.35 -0.67 -2.66
CA ARG A 89 15.24 0.62 -3.35
C ARG A 89 14.28 1.56 -2.63
N GLU A 90 13.13 1.06 -2.18
CA GLU A 90 12.13 1.88 -1.48
C GLU A 90 12.64 2.43 -0.15
N HIS A 91 13.44 1.64 0.58
CA HIS A 91 13.96 2.02 1.89
C HIS A 91 15.36 2.63 1.86
N GLY A 92 15.97 2.76 0.67
CA GLY A 92 17.33 3.30 0.53
C GLY A 92 18.40 2.46 1.21
N VAL A 93 18.21 1.14 1.30
CA VAL A 93 19.15 0.19 1.91
C VAL A 93 19.67 -0.83 0.90
N CYS A 94 20.72 -1.56 1.23
CA CYS A 94 21.18 -2.65 0.37
C CYS A 94 20.24 -3.87 0.47
N ALA A 95 20.14 -4.65 -0.63
CA ALA A 95 19.30 -5.85 -0.66
C ALA A 95 19.72 -6.91 0.37
N GLU A 96 21.00 -6.96 0.74
CA GLU A 96 21.46 -7.89 1.77
C GLU A 96 20.95 -7.54 3.16
N THR A 97 20.79 -6.24 3.50
CA THR A 97 20.15 -5.81 4.75
C THR A 97 18.74 -6.38 4.86
N ILE A 98 17.99 -6.37 3.77
CA ILE A 98 16.65 -6.97 3.71
C ILE A 98 16.72 -8.50 3.87
N ARG A 99 17.61 -9.18 3.14
CA ARG A 99 17.79 -10.64 3.27
C ARG A 99 18.20 -11.06 4.67
N ARG A 100 19.07 -10.29 5.33
CA ARG A 100 19.48 -10.52 6.72
C ARG A 100 18.29 -10.34 7.67
N ALA A 101 17.51 -9.27 7.51
CA ALA A 101 16.32 -9.07 8.33
C ALA A 101 15.31 -10.23 8.19
N VAL A 102 15.21 -10.84 7.01
CA VAL A 102 14.41 -12.06 6.79
C VAL A 102 15.03 -13.28 7.48
N ARG A 103 16.34 -13.49 7.30
CA ARG A 103 17.08 -14.60 7.93
C ARG A 103 17.01 -14.57 9.46
N ASP A 104 17.06 -13.37 10.03
CA ASP A 104 16.99 -13.11 11.48
C ASP A 104 15.54 -13.15 12.00
N GLY A 105 14.54 -13.40 11.14
CA GLY A 105 13.12 -13.46 11.50
C GLY A 105 12.48 -12.11 11.82
N ARG A 106 13.14 -10.99 11.53
CA ARG A 106 12.61 -9.64 11.76
C ARG A 106 11.57 -9.24 10.72
N ILE A 107 11.68 -9.78 9.50
CA ILE A 107 10.69 -9.65 8.43
C ILE A 107 10.20 -11.05 8.07
N PRO A 108 8.88 -11.29 8.01
CA PRO A 108 8.34 -12.57 7.57
C PRO A 108 8.58 -12.77 6.07
N ASP A 109 9.07 -13.95 5.71
CA ASP A 109 9.13 -14.40 4.32
C ASP A 109 7.78 -14.96 3.90
N ARG A 110 7.20 -14.44 2.82
CA ARG A 110 5.89 -14.83 2.30
C ARG A 110 5.97 -15.76 1.10
N ARG A 111 7.17 -16.20 0.71
CA ARG A 111 7.31 -17.17 -0.39
C ARG A 111 6.53 -18.45 -0.10
N ALA A 112 5.83 -18.95 -1.11
CA ALA A 112 5.13 -20.23 -1.02
C ALA A 112 6.10 -21.41 -1.00
N ASN A 113 7.18 -21.32 -1.78
CA ASN A 113 8.25 -22.33 -1.81
C ASN A 113 9.58 -21.75 -1.31
N PRO A 114 10.38 -22.53 -0.55
CA PRO A 114 11.69 -22.09 -0.07
C PRO A 114 12.70 -21.75 -1.18
N ASN A 115 12.52 -22.29 -2.39
CA ASN A 115 13.41 -22.05 -3.52
C ASN A 115 13.07 -20.79 -4.32
N ASP A 116 11.90 -20.19 -4.07
CA ASP A 116 11.48 -18.98 -4.76
C ASP A 116 12.20 -17.74 -4.21
N ARG A 117 12.13 -16.65 -4.97
CA ARG A 117 12.58 -15.34 -4.51
C ARG A 117 11.80 -14.95 -3.26
N ILE A 118 12.50 -14.40 -2.28
CA ILE A 118 11.91 -13.86 -1.04
C ILE A 118 10.83 -12.82 -1.41
N ARG A 119 9.64 -12.99 -0.84
CA ARG A 119 8.48 -12.11 -1.01
C ARG A 119 8.13 -11.46 0.33
N LEU A 120 7.90 -10.16 0.31
CA LEU A 120 7.70 -9.33 1.50
C LEU A 120 6.52 -8.40 1.29
N HIS A 121 5.71 -8.14 2.31
CA HIS A 121 4.73 -7.05 2.22
C HIS A 121 5.42 -5.74 2.58
N ARG A 122 5.03 -4.65 1.91
CA ARG A 122 5.53 -3.31 2.22
C ARG A 122 5.29 -2.91 3.68
N ARG A 123 4.17 -3.32 4.29
CA ARG A 123 3.88 -3.08 5.71
C ARG A 123 4.94 -3.61 6.67
N ASP A 124 5.59 -4.73 6.33
CA ASP A 124 6.58 -5.36 7.20
C ASP A 124 7.91 -4.57 7.18
N LEU A 125 8.18 -3.87 6.07
CA LEU A 125 9.32 -2.97 5.94
C LEU A 125 9.17 -1.70 6.79
N LEU A 126 7.94 -1.19 6.96
CA LEU A 126 7.68 -0.07 7.88
C LEU A 126 8.00 -0.43 9.33
N LYS A 127 7.70 -1.66 9.75
CA LYS A 127 8.07 -2.17 11.08
C LYS A 127 9.58 -2.26 11.24
N LEU A 128 10.29 -2.70 10.19
CA LEU A 128 11.75 -2.69 10.19
C LEU A 128 12.27 -1.26 10.38
N ALA A 129 11.83 -0.28 9.58
CA ALA A 129 12.29 1.10 9.68
C ALA A 129 12.06 1.73 11.06
N ALA A 130 10.97 1.36 11.75
CA ALA A 130 10.73 1.77 13.13
C ALA A 130 11.74 1.14 14.12
N ALA A 131 12.14 -0.12 13.90
CA ALA A 131 13.08 -0.86 14.74
C ALA A 131 14.57 -0.50 14.49
N THR A 132 14.96 -0.19 13.25
CA THR A 132 16.37 0.06 12.87
C THR A 132 16.90 1.43 13.26
N ARG A 133 16.12 2.26 13.98
CA ARG A 133 16.65 3.51 14.57
C ARG A 133 17.76 3.28 15.60
N GLY A 134 18.03 2.03 15.99
CA GLY A 134 19.21 1.63 16.77
C GLY A 134 20.31 1.02 15.90
N SER A 135 21.41 1.75 15.74
CA SER A 135 22.77 1.27 15.44
C SER A 135 22.99 0.45 14.15
N TYR A 136 23.62 1.07 13.14
CA TYR A 136 24.25 0.38 12.00
C TYR A 136 25.36 -0.57 12.48
N ASP A 137 25.33 -1.84 12.06
CA ASP A 137 26.33 -2.86 12.38
C ASP A 137 27.28 -3.06 11.20
N ALA A 138 28.37 -2.28 11.19
CA ALA A 138 29.40 -2.31 10.15
C ALA A 138 30.13 -3.67 10.06
N SER A 139 30.21 -4.41 11.16
CA SER A 139 30.99 -5.65 11.24
C SER A 139 30.33 -6.77 10.45
N ALA A 140 29.01 -6.89 10.54
CA ALA A 140 28.26 -7.86 9.79
C ALA A 140 28.16 -7.51 8.30
N ASP A 141 28.15 -6.23 7.95
CA ASP A 141 28.14 -5.80 6.54
C ASP A 141 29.46 -6.18 5.85
N ALA A 142 30.60 -5.97 6.54
CA ALA A 142 31.91 -6.40 6.06
C ALA A 142 31.99 -7.93 5.85
N GLN A 143 31.41 -8.72 6.77
CA GLN A 143 31.35 -10.18 6.63
C GLN A 143 30.49 -10.62 5.44
N SER A 144 29.35 -9.97 5.22
CA SER A 144 28.50 -10.24 4.05
C SER A 144 29.19 -9.93 2.73
N ILE A 145 29.88 -8.80 2.63
CA ILE A 145 30.68 -8.44 1.44
C ILE A 145 31.77 -9.49 1.20
N ALA A 146 32.44 -9.96 2.26
CA ALA A 146 33.45 -11.01 2.16
C ALA A 146 32.86 -12.36 1.70
N GLN A 147 31.68 -12.73 2.19
CA GLN A 147 30.97 -13.95 1.77
C GLN A 147 30.54 -13.90 0.30
N LEU A 148 30.08 -12.74 -0.18
CA LEU A 148 29.65 -12.56 -1.56
C LEU A 148 30.83 -12.72 -2.54
N ARG A 149 32.00 -12.17 -2.18
CA ARG A 149 33.25 -12.29 -2.96
C ARG A 149 33.82 -13.72 -3.01
N ARG A 150 33.43 -14.60 -2.08
CA ARG A 150 33.85 -16.01 -2.06
C ARG A 150 33.01 -16.93 -2.95
N LYS A 151 31.84 -16.47 -3.38
CA LYS A 151 30.89 -17.25 -4.21
C LYS A 151 30.91 -16.82 -5.69
N LEU A 152 31.69 -15.81 -6.03
CA LEU A 152 32.08 -15.44 -7.40
C LEU A 152 33.38 -16.17 -7.75
#